data_AF-W7MMS4-F1
#
_entry.id   AF-W7MMS4-F1
#
_cell.length_a   1.000
_cell.length_b   1.000
_cell.length_c   1.000
_cell.angle_alpha   90.00
_cell.angle_beta   90.00
_cell.angle_gamma   90.00
#
_symmetry.space_group_name_H-M   'P 1'
#
loop_
_entity.id
_entity.type
_entity.pdbx_description
1 polymer ?
#
loop_
_entity_poly.entity_id
_entity_poly.type
_entity_poly.pdbx_seq_one_letter_code
_entity_poly.pdbx_strand_id
1 'polypeptide(L)'
;MCQGNSPENSFDPRHLVTGDDVGGTLLYQLGHMLLYLINNEYWELAWIIQELLLGGQGVVLIGQTEIPWDRLFQHTRLLCEPDNHLSSIKPEFFAQSPLATIARHRKEGSGFTPLNLPELLSQFGNVRSHDFHDRIYALLGLAKDRDRVTVDYGSTKEDFFFDI
;
A
#
# COMPACT_ATOMS: atom_id res chain seq x y z
N MET A 1 -29.68 -14.97 29.63
CA MET A 1 -28.34 -14.73 30.22
C MET A 1 -27.31 -15.29 29.25
N CYS A 2 -26.72 -14.44 28.42
CA CYS A 2 -25.51 -14.77 27.67
C CYS A 2 -24.60 -13.56 27.86
N GLN A 3 -23.50 -13.76 28.61
CA GLN A 3 -22.51 -12.74 28.89
C GLN A 3 -21.74 -12.44 27.60
N GLY A 4 -21.73 -11.17 27.21
CA GLY A 4 -20.85 -10.66 26.16
C GLY A 4 -19.43 -10.61 26.67
N ASN A 5 -18.52 -11.27 25.96
CA ASN A 5 -17.09 -11.05 26.06
C ASN A 5 -16.58 -10.66 24.68
N SER A 6 -16.21 -9.40 24.53
CA SER A 6 -15.25 -8.95 23.53
C SER A 6 -14.42 -7.87 24.22
N PRO A 7 -13.14 -8.10 24.55
CA PRO A 7 -12.24 -7.00 24.77
C PRO A 7 -11.89 -6.48 23.38
N GLU A 8 -12.46 -5.32 23.03
CA GLU A 8 -11.90 -4.46 22.00
C GLU A 8 -10.44 -4.17 22.38
N ASN A 9 -9.52 -4.91 21.77
CA ASN A 9 -8.09 -4.59 21.77
C ASN A 9 -7.88 -3.42 20.77
N SER A 10 -8.52 -2.29 21.06
CA SER A 10 -8.12 -1.00 20.52
C SER A 10 -6.80 -0.67 21.19
N PHE A 11 -5.69 -0.82 20.45
CA PHE A 11 -4.39 -0.35 20.88
C PHE A 11 -4.48 1.16 21.13
N ASP A 12 -4.59 1.58 22.39
CA ASP A 12 -4.55 2.99 22.79
C ASP A 12 -3.09 3.37 23.10
N PRO A 13 -2.42 4.13 22.22
CA PRO A 13 -0.98 4.43 22.34
C PRO A 13 -0.67 5.38 23.51
N ARG A 14 -1.69 5.95 24.15
CA ARG A 14 -1.55 6.99 25.19
C ARG A 14 -1.10 6.45 26.55
N HIS A 15 -1.14 5.14 26.77
CA HIS A 15 -0.80 4.53 28.06
C HIS A 15 0.69 4.23 28.30
N LEU A 16 1.58 4.57 27.36
CA LEU A 16 3.01 4.27 27.44
C LEU A 16 3.89 5.44 27.93
N VAL A 17 3.31 6.58 28.32
CA VAL A 17 4.11 7.78 28.65
C VAL A 17 4.29 7.94 30.17
N THR A 18 5.51 7.67 30.63
CA THR A 18 6.09 8.37 31.78
C THR A 18 7.55 8.71 31.48
N GLY A 19 7.88 10.01 31.44
CA GLY A 19 9.26 10.52 31.58
C GLY A 19 9.88 11.17 30.35
N ASP A 20 9.89 12.51 30.35
CA ASP A 20 10.97 13.44 29.96
C ASP A 20 12.09 13.01 28.98
N ASP A 21 11.75 12.55 27.77
CA ASP A 21 12.76 12.35 26.70
C ASP A 21 12.35 13.01 25.38
N VAL A 22 13.00 14.13 25.06
CA VAL A 22 12.84 14.84 23.78
C VAL A 22 13.27 13.95 22.60
N GLY A 23 14.24 13.05 22.82
CA GLY A 23 14.67 12.04 21.84
C GLY A 23 13.60 10.97 21.63
N GLY A 24 13.00 10.47 22.71
CA GLY A 24 11.86 9.57 22.67
C GLY A 24 10.63 10.17 21.98
N THR A 25 10.38 11.47 22.18
CA THR A 25 9.26 12.18 21.55
C THR A 25 9.42 12.29 20.03
N LEU A 26 10.63 12.61 19.55
CA LEU A 26 10.91 12.70 18.10
C LEU A 26 10.83 11.32 17.43
N LEU A 27 11.40 10.28 18.04
CA LEU A 27 11.34 8.92 17.52
C LEU A 27 9.90 8.41 17.48
N TYR A 28 9.11 8.73 18.49
CA TYR A 28 7.68 8.42 18.55
C TYR A 28 6.88 9.15 17.46
N GLN A 29 7.10 10.45 17.27
CA GLN A 29 6.46 11.23 16.21
C GLN A 29 6.80 10.70 14.81
N LEU A 30 8.05 10.33 14.58
CA LEU A 30 8.49 9.72 13.32
C LEU A 30 7.85 8.35 13.09
N GLY A 31 7.80 7.50 14.12
CA GLY A 31 7.12 6.21 14.07
C GLY A 31 5.62 6.35 13.75
N HIS A 32 4.95 7.32 14.36
CA HIS A 32 3.55 7.64 14.08
C HIS A 32 3.32 8.16 12.66
N MET A 33 4.20 9.03 12.16
CA MET A 33 4.12 9.55 10.80
C MET A 33 4.29 8.42 9.77
N LEU A 34 5.25 7.51 10.01
CA LEU A 34 5.46 6.34 9.15
C LEU A 34 4.25 5.40 9.17
N LEU A 35 3.67 5.12 10.33
CA LEU A 35 2.45 4.32 10.45
C LEU A 35 1.27 4.97 9.72
N TYR A 36 1.08 6.28 9.89
CA TYR A 36 0.02 7.02 9.21
C TYR A 36 0.21 7.00 7.68
N LEU A 37 1.46 7.14 7.22
CA LEU A 37 1.77 7.08 5.81
C LEU A 37 1.52 5.69 5.25
N ILE A 38 2.04 4.63 5.87
CA ILE A 38 1.94 3.26 5.34
C ILE A 38 0.50 2.75 5.32
N ASN A 39 -0.31 3.11 6.31
CA ASN A 39 -1.72 2.72 6.41
C ASN A 39 -2.67 3.75 5.77
N ASN A 40 -2.15 4.68 4.97
CA ASN A 40 -3.02 5.67 4.34
C ASN A 40 -3.86 5.03 3.23
N GLU A 41 -5.18 5.26 3.28
CA GLU A 41 -6.14 4.74 2.30
C GLU A 41 -5.86 5.22 0.87
N TYR A 42 -5.09 6.30 0.71
CA TYR A 42 -4.60 6.77 -0.58
C TYR A 42 -3.92 5.65 -1.38
N TRP A 43 -3.12 4.79 -0.73
CA TRP A 43 -2.42 3.69 -1.40
C TRP A 43 -3.35 2.55 -1.81
N GLU A 44 -4.58 2.54 -1.29
CA GLU A 44 -5.58 1.54 -1.64
C GLU A 44 -6.33 1.91 -2.93
N LEU A 45 -6.15 3.08 -3.53
CA LEU A 45 -6.89 3.48 -4.72
C LEU A 45 -6.40 2.72 -5.96
N ALA A 46 -7.30 2.04 -6.69
CA ALA A 46 -6.92 1.25 -7.87
C ALA A 46 -6.09 2.04 -8.90
N TRP A 47 -6.51 3.27 -9.18
CA TRP A 47 -5.85 4.13 -10.18
C TRP A 47 -4.45 4.60 -9.73
N ILE A 48 -4.19 4.75 -8.42
CA ILE A 48 -2.88 5.25 -7.97
C ILE A 48 -1.76 4.24 -8.21
N ILE A 49 -2.09 2.95 -8.26
CA ILE A 49 -1.11 1.88 -8.45
C ILE A 49 -0.39 2.05 -9.78
N GLN A 50 -1.12 2.41 -10.84
CA GLN A 50 -0.51 2.68 -12.16
C GLN A 50 0.45 3.86 -12.10
N GLU A 51 0.01 4.97 -11.50
CA GLU A 51 0.81 6.19 -11.38
C GLU A 51 2.12 5.93 -10.66
N LEU A 52 2.09 5.13 -9.60
CA LEU A 52 3.27 4.84 -8.78
C LEU A 52 4.20 3.81 -9.43
N LEU A 53 3.65 2.80 -10.11
CA LEU A 53 4.44 1.73 -10.72
C LEU A 53 5.03 2.14 -12.08
N LEU A 54 4.25 2.84 -12.92
CA LEU A 54 4.69 3.31 -14.24
C LEU A 54 5.36 4.68 -14.18
N GLY A 55 5.09 5.48 -13.15
CA GLY A 55 5.66 6.82 -13.01
C GLY A 55 7.17 6.79 -12.75
N GLY A 56 7.88 7.71 -13.42
CA GLY A 56 9.34 7.82 -13.33
C GLY A 56 9.82 8.45 -12.03
N GLN A 57 9.43 9.70 -11.77
CA GLN A 57 9.85 10.46 -10.59
C GLN A 57 8.64 11.16 -9.97
N GLY A 58 8.58 11.13 -8.64
CA GLY A 58 7.57 11.84 -7.89
C GLY A 58 8.02 12.06 -6.45
N VAL A 59 7.28 12.92 -5.76
CA VAL A 59 7.50 13.26 -4.35
C VAL A 59 6.18 13.10 -3.60
N VAL A 60 6.25 12.60 -2.38
CA VAL A 60 5.15 12.68 -1.41
C VAL A 60 5.37 13.93 -0.58
N LEU A 61 4.35 14.79 -0.51
CA LEU A 61 4.36 16.00 0.29
C LEU A 61 3.61 15.75 1.60
N ILE A 62 4.29 15.92 2.73
CA ILE A 62 3.70 15.83 4.07
C ILE A 62 3.99 17.15 4.81
N GLY A 63 3.02 18.06 4.76
CA GLY A 63 3.21 19.41 5.29
C GLY A 63 4.29 20.17 4.52
N GLN A 64 5.42 20.44 5.17
CA GLN A 64 6.61 21.09 4.56
C GLN A 64 7.70 20.08 4.17
N THR A 65 7.44 18.79 4.36
CA THR A 65 8.41 17.73 4.07
C THR A 65 8.15 17.14 2.69
N GLU A 66 9.19 17.09 1.86
CA GLU A 66 9.16 16.41 0.57
C GLU A 66 9.91 15.08 0.66
N ILE A 67 9.27 13.99 0.26
CA ILE A 67 9.84 12.65 0.27
C ILE A 67 9.86 12.13 -1.16
N PRO A 68 11.03 12.07 -1.83
CA PRO A 68 11.14 11.42 -3.12
C PRO A 68 10.63 9.98 -3.07
N TRP A 69 9.89 9.57 -4.09
CA TRP A 69 9.31 8.22 -4.20
C TRP A 69 10.37 7.14 -4.03
N ASP A 70 11.54 7.30 -4.63
CA ASP A 70 12.62 6.31 -4.52
C ASP A 70 13.08 6.12 -3.07
N ARG A 71 13.18 7.21 -2.30
CA ARG A 71 13.45 7.14 -0.86
C ARG A 71 12.30 6.47 -0.13
N LEU A 72 11.05 6.87 -0.41
CA LEU A 72 9.88 6.26 0.25
C LEU A 72 9.89 4.74 0.07
N PHE A 73 9.96 4.25 -1.16
CA PHE A 73 9.90 2.83 -1.45
C PHE A 73 11.13 2.06 -0.95
N GLN A 74 12.32 2.68 -0.96
CA GLN A 74 13.50 2.10 -0.34
C GLN A 74 13.30 1.88 1.17
N HIS A 75 12.80 2.90 1.87
CA HIS A 75 12.56 2.78 3.31
C HIS A 75 11.42 1.81 3.61
N THR A 76 10.34 1.80 2.82
CA THR A 76 9.26 0.82 2.97
C THR A 76 9.78 -0.62 2.82
N ARG A 77 10.69 -0.88 1.88
CA ARG A 77 11.31 -2.21 1.73
C ARG A 77 12.10 -2.60 2.98
N LEU A 78 12.97 -1.72 3.47
CA LEU A 78 13.74 -1.95 4.70
C LEU A 78 12.83 -2.20 5.91
N LEU A 79 11.71 -1.48 6.02
CA LEU A 79 10.76 -1.68 7.11
C LEU A 79 10.06 -3.04 7.08
N CYS A 80 9.94 -3.65 5.89
CA CYS A 80 9.31 -4.95 5.69
C CYS A 80 10.30 -6.13 5.77
N GLU A 81 11.60 -5.88 5.93
CA GLU A 81 12.60 -6.95 6.05
C GLU A 81 12.44 -7.70 7.38
N PRO A 82 12.46 -9.04 7.40
CA PRO A 82 12.28 -9.82 8.63
C PRO A 82 13.31 -9.50 9.72
N ASP A 83 14.52 -9.16 9.31
CA ASP A 83 15.64 -8.84 10.21
C ASP A 83 15.72 -7.34 10.54
N ASN A 84 14.69 -6.55 10.19
CA ASN A 84 14.68 -5.14 10.46
C ASN A 84 14.58 -4.84 11.97
N HIS A 85 15.64 -4.27 12.52
CA HIS A 85 15.70 -3.80 13.90
C HIS A 85 15.56 -2.27 14.03
N LEU A 86 15.32 -1.55 12.93
CA LEU A 86 15.28 -0.08 12.89
C LEU A 86 13.99 0.50 13.47
N SER A 87 12.93 -0.30 13.61
CA SER A 87 11.65 0.15 14.16
C SER A 87 11.17 -0.79 15.25
N SER A 88 10.56 -0.23 16.30
CA SER A 88 9.87 -0.99 17.35
C SER A 88 8.59 -1.70 16.86
N ILE A 89 8.22 -1.49 15.60
CA ILE A 89 7.02 -2.05 14.96
C ILE A 89 7.45 -3.29 14.17
N LYS A 90 6.67 -4.36 14.31
CA LYS A 90 7.01 -5.62 13.64
C LYS A 90 6.86 -5.50 12.11
N PRO A 91 7.81 -6.03 11.32
CA PRO A 91 7.76 -5.97 9.85
C PRO A 91 6.45 -6.49 9.25
N GLU A 92 5.84 -7.50 9.87
CA GLU A 92 4.58 -8.10 9.38
C GLU A 92 3.42 -7.09 9.26
N PHE A 93 3.40 -6.05 10.12
CA PHE A 93 2.37 -5.01 10.05
C PHE A 93 2.49 -4.15 8.80
N PHE A 94 3.70 -3.98 8.27
CA PHE A 94 3.95 -3.20 7.08
C PHE A 94 3.86 -4.03 5.80
N ALA A 95 4.28 -5.30 5.87
CA ALA A 95 4.45 -6.17 4.71
C ALA A 95 3.16 -6.43 3.91
N GLN A 96 1.99 -6.29 4.56
CA GLN A 96 0.68 -6.48 3.94
C GLN A 96 0.06 -5.18 3.41
N SER A 97 0.69 -4.03 3.64
CA SER A 97 0.16 -2.74 3.17
C SER A 97 0.25 -2.63 1.64
N PRO A 98 -0.68 -1.91 0.99
CA PRO A 98 -0.59 -1.63 -0.45
C PRO A 98 0.73 -0.93 -0.82
N LEU A 99 1.21 -0.02 0.03
CA LEU A 99 2.49 0.67 -0.16
C LEU A 99 3.67 -0.32 -0.18
N ALA A 100 3.67 -1.33 0.69
CA ALA A 100 4.70 -2.37 0.69
C ALA A 100 4.65 -3.24 -0.55
N THR A 101 3.44 -3.60 -1.02
CA THR A 101 3.28 -4.32 -2.29
C THR A 101 3.82 -3.47 -3.45
N ILE A 102 3.46 -2.20 -3.55
CA ILE A 102 4.00 -1.27 -4.58
C ILE A 102 5.54 -1.20 -4.49
N ALA A 103 6.08 -1.04 -3.27
CA ALA A 103 7.52 -0.95 -3.05
C ALA A 103 8.29 -2.20 -3.50
N ARG A 104 7.67 -3.38 -3.45
CA ARG A 104 8.24 -4.66 -3.92
C ARG A 104 8.35 -4.72 -5.44
N HIS A 105 7.38 -4.12 -6.14
CA HIS A 105 7.30 -4.17 -7.60
C HIS A 105 8.01 -3.02 -8.30
N ARG A 106 8.22 -1.89 -7.61
CA ARG A 106 8.94 -0.74 -8.15
C ARG A 106 10.44 -0.90 -7.99
N LYS A 107 11.16 -1.05 -9.11
CA LYS A 107 12.62 -1.07 -9.13
C LYS A 107 13.16 0.35 -9.24
N GLU A 108 14.14 0.67 -8.40
CA GLU A 108 14.83 1.95 -8.42
C GLU A 108 15.45 2.20 -9.82
N GLY A 109 15.11 3.33 -10.44
CA GLY A 109 15.63 3.71 -11.75
C GLY A 109 15.17 2.89 -12.96
N SER A 110 14.47 1.76 -12.77
CA SER A 110 14.02 0.90 -13.89
C SER A 110 12.51 0.70 -13.96
N GLY A 111 11.73 1.35 -13.09
CA GLY A 111 10.26 1.30 -13.12
C GLY A 111 9.69 -0.07 -12.76
N PHE A 112 8.52 -0.37 -13.32
CA PHE A 112 7.76 -1.60 -13.08
C PHE A 112 8.03 -2.65 -14.17
N THR A 113 8.11 -3.92 -13.77
CA THR A 113 8.17 -5.06 -14.69
C THR A 113 6.75 -5.62 -14.90
N PRO A 114 6.19 -5.59 -16.14
CA PRO A 114 4.84 -6.08 -16.40
C PRO A 114 4.59 -7.52 -15.93
N LEU A 115 3.43 -7.73 -15.31
CA LEU A 115 2.95 -9.02 -14.80
C LEU A 115 1.73 -9.49 -15.60
N ASN A 116 1.29 -10.73 -15.41
CA ASN A 116 0.04 -11.20 -16.00
C ASN A 116 -1.14 -10.63 -15.20
N LEU A 117 -2.30 -10.45 -15.83
CA LEU A 117 -3.49 -9.95 -15.14
C LEU A 117 -3.89 -10.79 -13.91
N PRO A 118 -3.87 -12.14 -13.92
CA PRO A 118 -4.15 -12.93 -12.72
C PRO A 118 -3.15 -12.69 -11.57
N GLU A 119 -1.87 -12.46 -11.89
CA GLU A 119 -0.85 -12.15 -10.88
C GLU A 119 -1.09 -10.77 -10.26
N LEU A 120 -1.46 -9.78 -11.09
CA LEU A 120 -1.83 -8.45 -10.64
C LEU A 120 -3.09 -8.47 -9.77
N LEU A 121 -4.11 -9.23 -10.15
CA LEU A 121 -5.34 -9.40 -9.35
C LEU A 121 -5.07 -10.09 -8.02
N SER A 122 -4.15 -11.06 -7.98
CA SER A 122 -3.73 -11.70 -6.72
C SER A 122 -3.04 -10.71 -5.76
N GLN A 123 -2.25 -9.77 -6.31
CA GLN A 123 -1.46 -8.82 -5.51
C GLN A 123 -2.22 -7.55 -5.14
N PHE A 124 -3.09 -7.07 -6.04
CA PHE A 124 -3.78 -5.78 -5.95
C PHE A 124 -5.30 -5.92 -5.95
N GLY A 125 -5.88 -7.12 -5.94
CA GLY A 125 -7.34 -7.32 -6.03
C GLY A 125 -8.16 -6.72 -4.87
N ASN A 126 -7.51 -6.38 -3.76
CA ASN A 126 -8.13 -5.77 -2.59
C ASN A 126 -8.13 -4.23 -2.63
N VAL A 127 -7.68 -3.61 -3.72
CA VAL A 127 -7.66 -2.15 -3.85
C VAL A 127 -9.08 -1.59 -3.98
N ARG A 128 -9.28 -0.42 -3.37
CA ARG A 128 -10.50 0.36 -3.41
C ARG A 128 -10.73 0.91 -4.81
N SER A 129 -11.96 0.74 -5.24
CA SER A 129 -12.51 1.27 -6.47
C SER A 129 -13.98 1.56 -6.24
N HIS A 130 -14.48 2.64 -6.84
CA HIS A 130 -15.92 2.92 -6.79
C HIS A 130 -16.66 2.06 -7.81
N ASP A 131 -16.06 1.91 -9.00
CA ASP A 131 -16.50 1.00 -10.05
C ASP A 131 -15.63 -0.26 -10.08
N PHE A 132 -16.23 -1.44 -10.22
CA PHE A 132 -15.46 -2.68 -10.29
C PHE A 132 -14.59 -2.76 -11.55
N HIS A 133 -14.98 -2.10 -12.63
CA HIS A 133 -14.20 -1.95 -13.85
C HIS A 133 -12.90 -1.23 -13.58
N ASP A 134 -12.93 -0.13 -12.80
CA ASP A 134 -11.73 0.63 -12.44
C ASP A 134 -10.69 -0.25 -11.75
N ARG A 135 -11.13 -1.19 -10.92
CA ARG A 135 -10.22 -2.14 -10.26
C ARG A 135 -9.44 -2.99 -11.25
N ILE A 136 -10.09 -3.44 -12.31
CA ILE A 136 -9.48 -4.38 -13.26
C ILE A 136 -8.75 -3.62 -14.35
N TYR A 137 -9.39 -2.59 -14.92
CA TYR A 137 -8.83 -1.78 -15.98
C TYR A 137 -7.66 -0.94 -15.49
N ALA A 138 -7.62 -0.60 -14.20
CA ALA A 138 -6.41 -0.02 -13.64
C ALA A 138 -5.22 -1.00 -13.66
N LEU A 139 -5.47 -2.30 -13.51
CA LEU A 139 -4.41 -3.31 -13.58
C LEU A 139 -4.08 -3.70 -15.02
N LEU A 140 -4.99 -3.52 -15.98
CA LEU A 140 -4.69 -3.78 -17.41
C LEU A 140 -3.54 -2.93 -17.94
N GLY A 141 -3.38 -1.68 -17.47
CA GLY A 141 -2.25 -0.83 -17.84
C GLY A 141 -0.89 -1.39 -17.40
N LEU A 142 -0.89 -2.31 -16.43
CA LEU A 142 0.28 -2.99 -15.88
C LEU A 142 0.44 -4.42 -16.45
N ALA A 143 -0.60 -4.93 -17.11
CA ALA A 143 -0.66 -6.31 -17.57
C ALA A 143 0.10 -6.51 -18.88
N LYS A 144 0.92 -7.56 -18.95
CA LYS A 144 1.62 -7.95 -20.19
C LYS A 144 0.71 -8.67 -21.19
N ASP A 145 -0.40 -9.21 -20.71
CA ASP A 145 -1.44 -9.91 -21.47
C ASP A 145 -2.72 -9.06 -21.64
N ARG A 146 -2.59 -7.73 -21.51
CA ARG A 146 -3.70 -6.77 -21.63
C ARG A 146 -4.54 -6.93 -22.90
N ASP A 147 -3.91 -7.34 -24.01
CA ASP A 147 -4.56 -7.42 -25.33
C ASP A 147 -5.61 -8.55 -25.40
N ARG A 148 -5.69 -9.41 -24.36
CA ARG A 148 -6.73 -10.44 -24.22
C ARG A 148 -8.05 -9.92 -23.70
N VAL A 149 -8.06 -8.73 -23.08
CA VAL A 149 -9.23 -8.16 -22.41
C VAL A 149 -9.63 -6.89 -23.13
N THR A 150 -10.89 -6.82 -23.54
CA THR A 150 -11.45 -5.60 -24.14
C THR A 150 -12.02 -4.71 -23.04
N VAL A 151 -11.68 -3.42 -23.06
CA VAL A 151 -12.21 -2.45 -22.11
C VAL A 151 -13.64 -2.11 -22.49
N ASP A 152 -14.60 -2.49 -21.65
CA ASP A 152 -16.03 -2.23 -21.82
C ASP A 152 -16.72 -1.95 -20.47
N TYR A 153 -16.91 -0.67 -20.16
CA TYR A 153 -17.64 -0.21 -18.97
C TYR A 153 -19.15 -0.48 -19.03
N GLY A 154 -19.67 -0.92 -20.18
CA GLY A 154 -21.05 -1.37 -20.31
C GLY A 154 -21.29 -2.81 -19.86
N SER A 155 -20.22 -3.58 -19.62
CA SER A 155 -20.31 -5.00 -19.26
C SER A 155 -20.79 -5.21 -17.82
N THR A 156 -21.47 -6.34 -17.57
CA THR A 156 -21.82 -6.75 -16.21
C THR A 156 -20.65 -7.49 -15.55
N LYS A 157 -20.70 -7.67 -14.23
CA LYS A 157 -19.68 -8.44 -13.51
C LYS A 157 -19.63 -9.89 -13.99
N GLU A 158 -20.79 -10.43 -14.33
CA GLU A 158 -20.97 -11.79 -14.83
C GLU A 158 -20.34 -11.96 -16.21
N ASP A 159 -20.61 -11.02 -17.14
CA ASP A 159 -20.00 -11.04 -18.47
C ASP A 159 -18.47 -11.00 -18.37
N PHE A 160 -17.97 -10.13 -17.50
CA PHE A 160 -16.54 -9.95 -17.32
C PHE A 160 -15.85 -11.18 -16.70
N PHE A 161 -16.51 -11.90 -15.79
CA PHE A 161 -15.93 -13.10 -15.17
C PHE A 161 -15.64 -14.22 -16.18
N PHE A 162 -16.38 -14.30 -17.28
CA PHE A 162 -16.13 -15.31 -18.32
C PHE A 162 -15.03 -14.93 -19.31
N ASP A 163 -14.62 -13.65 -19.34
CA ASP A 163 -13.62 -13.12 -20.28
C ASP A 163 -12.18 -13.17 -19.74
N ILE A 164 -11.99 -13.43 -18.44
CA ILE A 164 -10.68 -13.51 -17.75
C ILE A 164 -10.34 -14.93 -17.28
#